data_AF-A0A924K0Y3-F1
#
_entry.id   AF-A0A924K0Y3-F1
#
_cell.length_a   1.000
_cell.length_b   1.000
_cell.length_c   1.000
_cell.angle_alpha   90.00
_cell.angle_beta   90.00
_cell.angle_gamma   90.00
#
_symmetry.space_group_name_H-M   'P 1'
#
loop_
_entity.id
_entity.type
_entity.pdbx_description
1 polymer ?
#
loop_
_entity_poly.entity_id
_entity_poly.type
_entity_poly.pdbx_seq_one_letter_code
_entity_poly.pdbx_strand_id
1 'polypeptide(L)'
;MKIKFLTPVQHDAAVYAPGEIGDLPKNAAQILIDGGAAEVFDAAAAKAEADAKALAKAEADALATADAESARIAAELAAKAQA
;
A
#
# COMPACT_ATOMS: atom_id res chain seq x y z
N MET A 1 4.65 -2.08 21.78
CA MET A 1 5.26 -1.49 20.57
C MET A 1 4.89 -2.38 19.43
N LYS A 2 4.42 -1.79 18.32
CA LYS A 2 4.04 -2.56 17.15
C LYS A 2 5.26 -2.87 16.31
N ILE A 3 5.39 -4.14 15.94
CA ILE A 3 6.44 -4.63 15.05
C ILE A 3 5.81 -5.48 13.96
N LYS A 4 6.43 -5.47 12.79
CA LYS A 4 6.08 -6.37 11.70
C LYS A 4 7.09 -7.51 11.69
N PHE A 5 6.59 -8.73 11.75
CA PHE A 5 7.45 -9.91 11.75
C PHE A 5 7.98 -10.17 10.34
N LEU A 6 9.28 -10.43 10.21
CA LEU A 6 9.93 -10.76 8.94
C LEU A 6 10.06 -12.28 8.76
N THR A 7 10.09 -13.01 9.87
CA THR A 7 10.14 -14.47 9.93
C THR A 7 9.02 -15.01 10.82
N PRO A 8 8.69 -16.30 10.75
CA PRO A 8 7.78 -16.90 11.73
C PRO A 8 8.36 -16.74 13.14
N VAL A 9 7.59 -16.22 14.08
CA VAL A 9 8.02 -16.03 15.48
C VAL A 9 6.97 -16.62 16.39
N GLN A 10 7.39 -17.50 17.31
CA GLN A 10 6.56 -17.95 18.40
C GLN A 10 6.85 -17.11 19.64
N HIS A 11 5.84 -16.44 20.17
CA HIS A 11 5.94 -15.68 21.42
C HIS A 11 4.72 -15.98 22.28
N ASP A 12 4.96 -16.40 23.52
CA ASP A 12 3.96 -16.96 24.42
C ASP A 12 3.17 -18.13 23.77
N ALA A 13 1.84 -18.04 23.75
CA ALA A 13 0.95 -19.01 23.11
C ALA A 13 0.62 -18.67 21.64
N ALA A 14 1.17 -17.58 21.10
CA ALA A 14 0.91 -17.12 19.74
C ALA A 14 2.06 -17.44 18.79
N VAL A 15 1.71 -17.75 17.55
CA VAL A 15 2.65 -17.91 16.44
C VAL A 15 2.31 -16.85 15.41
N TYR A 16 3.26 -15.96 15.17
CA TYR A 16 3.14 -14.87 14.21
C TYR A 16 3.76 -15.28 12.88
N ALA A 17 3.04 -15.04 11.79
CA ALA A 17 3.53 -15.29 10.45
C ALA A 17 4.37 -14.11 9.91
N PRO A 18 5.22 -14.34 8.87
CA PRO A 18 5.87 -13.25 8.16
C PRO A 18 4.85 -12.25 7.59
N GLY A 19 5.12 -10.96 7.80
CA GLY A 19 4.25 -9.85 7.42
C GLY A 19 3.17 -9.50 8.44
N GLU A 20 2.93 -10.35 9.45
CA GLU A 20 1.97 -10.07 10.51
C GLU A 20 2.47 -8.93 11.41
N ILE A 21 1.54 -8.19 12.01
CA ILE A 21 1.84 -7.10 12.93
C ILE A 21 1.43 -7.52 14.33
N GLY A 22 2.41 -7.61 15.23
CA GLY A 22 2.18 -7.87 16.65
C GLY A 22 2.42 -6.64 17.50
N ASP A 23 1.76 -6.57 18.66
CA ASP A 23 2.07 -5.60 19.70
C ASP A 23 2.75 -6.31 20.88
N LEU A 24 4.04 -6.04 21.06
CA LEU A 24 4.86 -6.68 22.09
C LEU A 24 5.43 -5.66 23.07
N PRO A 25 5.79 -6.09 24.30
CA PRO A 25 6.59 -5.28 25.22
C PRO A 25 7.86 -4.79 24.55
N LYS A 26 8.28 -3.55 24.84
CA LYS A 26 9.42 -2.89 24.17
C LYS A 26 10.69 -3.75 24.16
N ASN A 27 10.99 -4.41 25.28
CA ASN A 27 12.19 -5.24 25.40
C ASN A 27 12.13 -6.48 24.49
N ALA A 28 10.99 -7.17 24.44
CA ALA A 28 10.80 -8.33 23.58
C ALA A 28 10.84 -7.94 22.09
N ALA A 29 10.17 -6.83 21.75
CA ALA A 29 10.19 -6.27 20.40
C ALA A 29 11.62 -5.89 19.97
N GLN A 30 12.40 -5.24 20.84
CA GLN A 30 13.77 -4.83 20.52
C GLN A 30 14.68 -6.04 20.25
N ILE A 31 14.57 -7.11 21.04
CA ILE A 31 15.35 -8.34 20.82
C ILE A 31 15.06 -8.94 19.44
N LEU A 32 13.79 -8.95 19.02
CA LEU A 32 13.38 -9.46 17.71
C LEU A 32 13.88 -8.58 16.57
N ILE A 33 13.89 -7.24 16.77
CA ILE A 33 14.43 -6.29 15.79
C ILE A 33 15.95 -6.44 15.67
N ASP A 34 16.67 -6.48 16.78
CA ASP A 34 18.13 -6.62 16.82
C ASP A 34 18.58 -7.97 16.24
N GLY A 35 17.76 -9.00 16.42
CA GLY A 35 17.94 -10.33 15.81
C GLY A 35 17.51 -10.42 14.34
N GLY A 36 16.97 -9.36 13.75
CA GLY A 36 16.51 -9.34 12.35
C GLY A 36 15.23 -10.14 12.07
N ALA A 37 14.51 -10.58 13.10
CA ALA A 37 13.27 -11.34 12.98
C ALA A 37 12.04 -10.43 12.82
N ALA A 38 12.16 -9.14 13.11
CA ALA A 38 11.09 -8.15 13.00
C ALA A 38 11.62 -6.75 12.66
N GLU A 39 10.72 -5.88 12.22
CA GLU A 39 10.98 -4.45 11.97
C GLU A 39 9.96 -3.59 12.74
N VAL A 40 10.32 -2.33 13.03
CA VAL A 40 9.38 -1.39 13.67
C VAL A 40 8.21 -1.14 12.72
N PHE A 41 6.99 -1.35 13.20
CA PHE A 41 5.80 -1.02 12.42
C PHE A 41 5.35 0.41 12.73
N ASP A 42 5.54 1.31 11.76
CA ASP A 42 5.04 2.68 11.82
C ASP A 42 3.69 2.78 11.09
N ALA A 43 2.61 2.93 11.86
CA ALA A 43 1.26 3.00 11.31
C ALA A 43 1.03 4.27 10.48
N ALA A 44 1.74 5.37 10.77
CA ALA A 44 1.62 6.61 10.01
C ALA A 44 2.30 6.47 8.64
N ALA A 45 3.47 5.85 8.58
CA ALA A 45 4.15 5.52 7.33
C ALA A 45 3.31 4.57 6.47
N ALA A 46 2.78 3.49 7.07
CA ALA A 46 1.92 2.55 6.35
C ALA A 46 0.66 3.21 5.78
N LYS A 47 0.06 4.16 6.53
CA LYS A 47 -1.07 4.96 6.05
C LYS A 47 -0.65 5.88 4.90
N ALA A 48 0.48 6.58 5.03
CA ALA A 48 0.99 7.47 3.99
C ALA A 48 1.27 6.73 2.67
N GLU A 49 1.84 5.53 2.72
CA GLU A 49 2.05 4.70 1.53
C GLU A 49 0.72 4.27 0.89
N ALA A 50 -0.27 3.87 1.70
CA ALA A 50 -1.59 3.50 1.20
C ALA A 50 -2.31 4.69 0.55
N ASP A 51 -2.29 5.86 1.19
CA ASP A 51 -2.85 7.11 0.67
C ASP A 51 -2.15 7.54 -0.63
N ALA A 52 -0.81 7.43 -0.72
CA ALA A 52 -0.06 7.71 -1.95
C ALA A 52 -0.42 6.75 -3.09
N LYS A 53 -0.57 5.44 -2.80
CA LYS A 53 -0.98 4.45 -3.80
C LYS A 53 -2.41 4.68 -4.29
N ALA A 54 -3.31 5.13 -3.41
CA ALA A 54 -4.67 5.50 -3.79
C ALA A 54 -4.69 6.73 -4.70
N LEU A 55 -3.85 7.74 -4.42
CA LEU A 55 -3.71 8.93 -5.25
C LEU A 55 -3.19 8.56 -6.66
N ALA A 56 -2.12 7.77 -6.74
CA ALA A 56 -1.55 7.33 -8.01
C ALA A 56 -2.56 6.52 -8.86
N LYS A 57 -3.39 5.70 -8.21
CA LYS A 57 -4.47 4.99 -8.90
C LYS A 57 -5.52 5.95 -9.43
N ALA A 58 -5.94 6.94 -8.63
CA ALA A 58 -6.91 7.94 -9.03
C ALA A 58 -6.40 8.80 -10.21
N GLU A 59 -5.12 9.15 -10.24
CA GLU A 59 -4.50 9.86 -11.37
C GLU A 59 -4.48 9.00 -12.64
N ALA A 60 -4.16 7.71 -12.53
CA ALA A 60 -4.19 6.80 -13.66
C ALA A 60 -5.61 6.60 -14.24
N ASP A 61 -6.62 6.45 -13.37
CA ASP A 61 -8.03 6.36 -13.77
C ASP A 61 -8.53 7.67 -14.42
N ALA A 62 -8.11 8.83 -13.90
CA ALA A 62 -8.47 10.13 -14.46
C ALA A 62 -7.86 10.34 -15.86
N LEU A 63 -6.60 9.95 -16.06
CA LEU A 63 -5.93 10.02 -17.36
C LEU A 63 -6.62 9.11 -18.40
N ALA A 64 -6.95 7.88 -18.02
CA ALA A 64 -7.66 6.94 -18.90
C ALA A 64 -9.04 7.47 -19.34
N THR A 65 -9.73 8.19 -18.45
CA THR A 65 -11.03 8.80 -18.76
C THR A 65 -10.88 9.99 -19.72
N ALA A 66 -9.85 10.81 -19.55
CA ALA A 66 -9.56 11.95 -20.41
C ALA A 66 -9.18 11.52 -21.85
N ASP A 67 -8.41 10.44 -22.01
CA ASP A 67 -8.10 9.86 -23.32
C ASP A 67 -9.36 9.32 -24.03
N ALA A 68 -10.23 8.63 -23.31
CA ALA A 68 -11.48 8.10 -23.87
C ALA A 68 -12.44 9.21 -24.32
N GLU A 69 -12.55 10.29 -23.54
CA GLU A 69 -13.39 11.44 -23.88
C GLU A 69 -12.84 12.23 -25.06
N SER A 70 -11.51 12.42 -25.11
CA SER A 70 -10.83 13.06 -26.24
C SER A 70 -11.00 12.29 -27.54
N ALA A 71 -10.93 10.95 -27.49
CA ALA A 71 -11.19 10.10 -28.65
C ALA A 71 -12.65 10.20 -29.14
N ARG A 72 -13.62 10.29 -28.23
CA ARG A 72 -15.04 10.46 -28.57
C ARG A 72 -15.30 11.80 -29.25
N ILE A 73 -14.75 12.89 -28.70
CA ILE A 73 -14.90 14.23 -29.26
C ILE A 73 -14.25 14.30 -30.66
N ALA A 74 -13.05 13.72 -30.83
CA ALA A 74 -12.39 13.65 -32.12
C ALA A 74 -13.20 12.88 -33.17
N ALA A 75 -13.79 11.74 -32.80
CA ALA A 75 -14.66 10.96 -33.68
C ALA A 75 -15.94 11.72 -34.08
N GLU A 76 -16.57 12.44 -33.14
CA GLU A 76 -17.76 13.24 -33.44
C GLU A 76 -17.45 14.44 -34.36
N LEU A 77 -16.29 15.09 -34.17
CA LEU A 77 -15.86 16.20 -35.01
C LEU A 77 -15.57 15.73 -36.44
N ALA A 78 -14.91 14.57 -36.60
CA ALA A 78 -14.63 13.97 -37.90
C ALA A 78 -15.93 13.57 -38.64
N ALA A 79 -16.92 13.04 -37.92
CA ALA A 79 -18.21 12.68 -38.50
C ALA A 79 -19.02 13.91 -38.96
N LYS A 80 -18.95 15.03 -38.21
CA LYS A 80 -19.58 16.30 -38.59
C LYS A 80 -18.92 17.00 -39.77
N ALA A 81 -17.62 16.78 -40.00
CA ALA A 81 -16.89 17.40 -41.12
C ALA A 81 -17.13 16.70 -42.48
N GLN A 82 -17.76 15.53 -42.48
CA GLN A 82 -18.07 14.75 -43.70
C GLN A 82 -19.56 14.78 -44.09
N ALA A 83 -20.41 15.45 -43.31
CA ALA A 83 -21.83 15.69 -43.58
C ALA A 83 -22.06 17.07 -44.17
#